data_AF-A0A2E7QLZ0-F1
#
_entry.id   AF-A0A2E7QLZ0-F1
#
_cell.length_a   1.000
_cell.length_b   1.000
_cell.length_c   1.000
_cell.angle_alpha   90.00
_cell.angle_beta   90.00
_cell.angle_gamma   90.00
#
_symmetry.space_group_name_H-M   'P 1'
#
loop_
_entity.id
_entity.type
_entity.pdbx_description
1 polymer ?
#
loop_
_entity_poly.entity_id
_entity_poly.type
_entity_poly.pdbx_seq_one_letter_code
_entity_poly.pdbx_strand_id
1 'polypeptide(L)'
;MFGVALGGYALLFMLDDAARYHRGGAWEVEFTTNRAGEPALKIGQAGRSVSNLVLEFPGESAPDGFKPSIKRFDKPETNGAPVPFGRWVYGDLMALPGVVTLELFASMENGKTNWHEVELSSRALLVNRQERAWIQTGPLRLSPSNKFTGERIPAKAPISRQVIHWILMALAMAPLVFILYVYFTRGRPVRENDDL
;
A
#
# COMPACT_ATOMS: atom_id res chain seq x y z
N MET A 1 16.62 -34.86 3.13
CA MET A 1 17.19 -33.49 3.14
C MET A 1 16.16 -32.44 2.72
N PHE A 2 15.51 -32.56 1.56
CA PHE A 2 14.48 -31.60 1.12
C PHE A 2 13.29 -31.43 2.09
N GLY A 3 12.73 -32.54 2.62
CA GLY A 3 11.60 -32.47 3.56
C GLY A 3 11.92 -31.77 4.89
N VAL A 4 13.15 -31.93 5.40
CA VAL A 4 13.60 -31.23 6.61
C VAL A 4 13.74 -29.74 6.34
N ALA A 5 14.28 -29.36 5.17
CA ALA A 5 14.38 -27.96 4.77
C ALA A 5 13.00 -27.31 4.59
N LEU A 6 12.05 -28.00 3.94
CA LEU A 6 10.68 -27.50 3.75
C LEU A 6 9.93 -27.35 5.08
N GLY A 7 10.08 -28.33 5.99
CA GLY A 7 9.50 -28.27 7.33
C GLY A 7 10.09 -27.14 8.17
N GLY A 8 11.41 -26.97 8.15
CA GLY A 8 12.08 -25.86 8.83
C GLY A 8 11.66 -24.49 8.29
N TYR A 9 11.55 -24.35 6.97
CA TYR A 9 11.06 -23.13 6.34
C TYR A 9 9.62 -22.81 6.75
N ALA A 10 8.71 -23.79 6.69
CA ALA A 10 7.31 -23.59 7.08
C ALA A 10 7.18 -23.17 8.54
N LEU A 11 7.96 -23.78 9.44
CA LEU A 11 7.98 -23.40 10.86
C LEU A 11 8.46 -21.96 11.08
N LEU A 12 9.58 -21.57 10.45
CA LEU A 12 10.10 -20.21 10.55
C LEU A 12 9.12 -19.18 9.98
N PHE A 13 8.47 -19.50 8.85
CA PHE A 13 7.45 -18.66 8.24
C PHE A 13 6.23 -18.48 9.16
N MET A 14 5.75 -19.55 9.80
CA MET A 14 4.65 -19.48 10.77
C MET A 14 5.00 -18.65 12.01
N LEU A 15 6.21 -18.80 12.55
CA LEU A 15 6.67 -18.02 13.70
C LEU A 15 6.79 -16.53 13.37
N ASP A 16 7.33 -16.21 12.20
CA ASP A 16 7.46 -14.85 11.69
C ASP A 16 6.08 -14.22 11.45
N ASP A 17 5.14 -14.95 10.82
CA ASP A 17 3.76 -14.49 10.65
C ASP A 17 3.06 -14.25 12.00
N ALA A 18 3.17 -15.19 12.94
CA ALA A 18 2.63 -15.02 14.29
C ALA A 18 3.22 -13.77 14.97
N ALA A 19 4.55 -13.58 14.92
CA ALA A 19 5.24 -12.45 15.51
C ALA A 19 4.76 -11.09 14.94
N ARG A 20 4.40 -11.04 13.65
CA ARG A 20 3.83 -9.84 13.01
C ARG A 20 2.48 -9.45 13.58
N TYR A 21 1.60 -10.43 13.82
CA TYR A 21 0.22 -10.19 14.29
C TYR A 21 0.12 -9.97 15.80
N HIS A 22 1.03 -10.52 16.60
CA HIS A 22 0.97 -10.45 18.07
C HIS A 22 1.17 -9.04 18.67
N ARG A 23 1.56 -8.03 17.89
CA ARG A 23 1.81 -6.65 18.36
C ARG A 23 0.58 -5.73 18.35
N GLY A 24 -0.61 -6.31 18.52
CA GLY A 24 -1.83 -5.54 18.83
C GLY A 24 -2.73 -5.21 17.63
N GLY A 25 -2.54 -5.86 16.49
CA GLY A 25 -3.43 -5.73 15.33
C GLY A 25 -3.22 -4.47 14.51
N ALA A 26 -3.81 -4.45 13.32
CA ALA A 26 -3.69 -3.39 12.33
C ALA A 26 -4.42 -2.10 12.75
N TRP A 27 -4.07 -0.98 12.09
CA TRP A 27 -4.87 0.23 12.13
C TRP A 27 -6.23 0.00 11.47
N GLU A 28 -7.29 0.46 12.13
CA GLU A 28 -8.65 0.52 11.61
C GLU A 28 -9.07 1.98 11.51
N VAL A 29 -9.39 2.41 10.29
CA VAL A 29 -9.84 3.77 10.01
C VAL A 29 -11.26 3.69 9.47
N GLU A 30 -12.21 4.23 10.22
CA GLU A 30 -13.57 4.46 9.76
C GLU A 30 -13.64 5.82 9.08
N PHE A 31 -13.92 5.82 7.78
CA PHE A 31 -14.30 6.99 7.02
C PHE A 31 -15.80 7.19 7.20
N THR A 32 -16.21 8.35 7.68
CA THR A 32 -17.61 8.66 7.98
C THR A 32 -17.89 10.15 7.84
N THR A 33 -19.09 10.58 8.17
CA THR A 33 -19.47 12.00 8.29
C THR A 33 -19.98 12.29 9.70
N ASN A 34 -19.76 13.51 10.17
CA ASN A 34 -20.30 13.97 11.44
C ASN A 34 -21.80 14.35 11.31
N ARG A 35 -22.42 14.80 12.41
CA ARG A 35 -23.84 15.22 12.41
C ARG A 35 -24.13 16.42 11.50
N ALA A 36 -23.13 17.23 11.19
CA ALA A 36 -23.24 18.36 10.27
C ALA A 36 -23.02 17.94 8.80
N GLY A 37 -22.76 16.66 8.54
CA GLY A 37 -22.45 16.15 7.20
C GLY A 37 -21.00 16.36 6.76
N GLU A 38 -20.15 16.91 7.64
CA GLU A 38 -18.73 17.12 7.34
C GLU A 38 -17.96 15.80 7.43
N PRO A 39 -16.93 15.59 6.60
CA PRO A 39 -16.13 14.37 6.65
C PRO A 39 -15.44 14.19 8.00
N ALA A 40 -15.38 12.94 8.46
CA ALA A 40 -14.69 12.56 9.68
C ALA A 40 -13.94 11.23 9.52
N LEU A 41 -12.79 11.12 10.17
CA LEU A 41 -12.06 9.86 10.34
C LEU A 41 -12.14 9.45 11.80
N LYS A 42 -12.59 8.23 12.08
CA LYS A 42 -12.39 7.61 13.40
C LYS A 42 -11.26 6.60 13.30
N ILE A 43 -10.26 6.77 14.14
CA ILE A 43 -9.08 5.93 14.17
C ILE A 43 -9.15 5.03 15.40
N GLY A 44 -8.98 3.74 15.16
CA GLY A 44 -8.97 2.71 16.18
C GLY A 44 -7.81 1.73 15.98
N GLN A 45 -7.38 1.14 17.09
CA GLN A 45 -6.49 -0.01 17.09
C GLN A 45 -6.77 -0.89 18.32
N ALA A 46 -7.23 -2.11 18.07
CA ALA A 46 -7.71 -3.01 19.11
C ALA A 46 -6.66 -3.31 20.20
N GLY A 47 -5.39 -3.51 19.85
CA GLY A 47 -4.37 -3.96 20.79
C GLY A 47 -3.63 -2.87 21.57
N ARG A 48 -3.99 -1.59 21.44
CA ARG A 48 -3.34 -0.50 22.19
C ARG A 48 -4.28 0.44 22.93
N SER A 49 -5.55 0.07 23.08
CA SER A 49 -6.56 0.94 23.70
C SER A 49 -6.69 2.32 23.01
N VAL A 50 -6.14 2.48 21.81
CA VAL A 50 -6.40 3.63 20.94
C VAL A 50 -7.79 3.41 20.39
N SER A 51 -8.78 3.96 21.07
CA SER A 51 -10.17 3.92 20.70
C SER A 51 -10.69 5.35 20.78
N ASN A 52 -11.46 5.77 19.78
CA ASN A 52 -12.18 7.06 19.75
C ASN A 52 -11.35 8.30 19.41
N LEU A 53 -10.22 8.18 18.71
CA LEU A 53 -9.61 9.36 18.10
C LEU A 53 -10.42 9.75 16.87
N VAL A 54 -10.97 10.96 16.87
CA VAL A 54 -11.80 11.49 15.79
C VAL A 54 -11.11 12.69 15.17
N LEU A 55 -10.89 12.63 13.87
CA LEU A 55 -10.48 13.76 13.04
C LEU A 55 -11.72 14.28 12.32
N GLU A 56 -12.04 15.56 12.51
CA GLU A 56 -13.12 16.24 11.79
C GLU A 56 -12.51 17.19 10.77
N PHE A 57 -13.07 17.24 9.56
CA PHE A 57 -12.57 18.07 8.47
C PHE A 57 -13.61 19.15 8.10
N PRO A 58 -13.81 20.17 8.96
CA PRO A 58 -14.78 21.22 8.68
C PRO A 58 -14.38 22.02 7.44
N GLY A 59 -15.33 22.25 6.55
CA GLY A 59 -15.10 22.93 5.27
C GLY A 59 -14.55 22.05 4.14
N GLU A 60 -14.25 20.78 4.40
CA GLU A 60 -14.02 19.78 3.36
C GLU A 60 -15.33 19.10 2.94
N SER A 61 -15.35 18.55 1.72
CA SER A 61 -16.53 17.85 1.18
C SER A 61 -16.22 16.38 0.93
N ALA A 62 -17.15 15.50 1.33
CA ALA A 62 -17.08 14.09 0.96
C ALA A 62 -17.33 13.94 -0.55
N PRO A 63 -16.75 12.93 -1.21
CA PRO A 63 -17.04 12.65 -2.61
C PRO A 63 -18.51 12.32 -2.85
N ASP A 64 -19.00 12.58 -4.06
CA ASP A 64 -20.37 12.26 -4.46
C ASP A 64 -20.68 10.76 -4.26
N GLY A 65 -21.80 10.48 -3.60
CA GLY A 65 -22.23 9.11 -3.31
C GLY A 65 -21.40 8.38 -2.24
N PHE A 66 -20.60 9.11 -1.45
CA PHE A 66 -19.83 8.54 -0.34
C PHE A 66 -20.70 7.72 0.61
N LYS A 67 -20.21 6.52 0.98
CA LYS A 67 -20.79 5.65 1.99
C LYS A 67 -19.76 5.39 3.08
N PRO A 68 -20.14 5.50 4.37
CA PRO A 68 -19.24 5.18 5.47
C PRO A 68 -18.63 3.78 5.33
N SER A 69 -17.33 3.67 5.60
CA SER A 69 -16.58 2.43 5.42
C SER A 69 -15.41 2.35 6.38
N ILE A 70 -15.05 1.13 6.78
CA ILE A 70 -13.88 0.85 7.61
C ILE A 70 -12.80 0.25 6.70
N LYS A 71 -11.62 0.86 6.69
CA LYS A 71 -10.42 0.28 6.06
C LYS A 71 -9.49 -0.22 7.15
N ARG A 72 -9.13 -1.49 7.05
CA ARG A 72 -8.07 -2.10 7.85
C ARG A 72 -6.77 -2.12 7.07
N PHE A 73 -5.67 -1.73 7.72
CA PHE A 73 -4.33 -1.66 7.13
C PHE A 73 -3.47 -2.84 7.60
N ASP A 74 -3.83 -4.04 7.19
CA ASP A 74 -3.17 -5.31 7.53
C ASP A 74 -2.37 -5.93 6.37
N LYS A 75 -2.55 -5.40 5.16
CA LYS A 75 -1.90 -5.86 3.94
C LYS A 75 -1.35 -4.68 3.17
N PRO A 76 -0.13 -4.78 2.61
CA PRO A 76 0.43 -3.73 1.79
C PRO A 76 -0.42 -3.52 0.54
N GLU A 77 -0.63 -2.27 0.16
CA GLU A 77 -1.27 -1.89 -1.09
C GLU A 77 -0.27 -1.19 -2.01
N THR A 78 -0.71 -0.93 -3.25
CA THR A 78 0.09 -0.13 -4.18
C THR A 78 0.21 1.30 -3.67
N ASN A 79 1.38 1.92 -3.84
CA ASN A 79 1.56 3.33 -3.50
C ASN A 79 0.52 4.20 -4.23
N GLY A 80 -0.26 4.96 -3.47
CA GLY A 80 -1.33 5.80 -3.96
C GLY A 80 -2.67 5.08 -4.08
N ALA A 81 -2.85 3.93 -3.44
CA ALA A 81 -4.11 3.21 -3.41
C ALA A 81 -5.24 4.13 -2.90
N PRO A 82 -6.41 4.14 -3.58
CA PRO A 82 -7.49 5.05 -3.23
C PRO A 82 -8.07 4.70 -1.85
N VAL A 83 -8.37 5.74 -1.07
CA VAL A 83 -9.21 5.68 0.13
C VAL A 83 -10.33 6.72 0.00
N PRO A 84 -11.43 6.63 0.76
CA PRO A 84 -12.62 7.43 0.47
C PRO A 84 -12.38 8.94 0.38
N PHE A 85 -11.47 9.52 1.17
CA PHE A 85 -11.18 10.96 1.13
C PHE A 85 -9.84 11.31 0.48
N GLY A 86 -9.19 10.37 -0.20
CA GLY A 86 -7.88 10.60 -0.79
C GLY A 86 -7.14 9.32 -1.15
N ARG A 87 -5.90 9.18 -0.68
CA ARG A 87 -5.07 8.00 -0.99
C ARG A 87 -4.16 7.58 0.16
N TRP A 88 -3.81 6.30 0.17
CA TRP A 88 -2.77 5.72 1.00
C TRP A 88 -1.43 5.78 0.27
N VAL A 89 -0.46 6.55 0.81
CA VAL A 89 0.81 6.84 0.11
C VAL A 89 2.02 6.11 0.69
N TYR A 90 1.96 5.74 1.96
CA TYR A 90 3.07 5.03 2.60
C TYR A 90 2.57 4.07 3.67
N GLY A 91 3.14 2.87 3.68
CA GLY A 91 2.78 1.79 4.60
C GLY A 91 3.99 0.94 4.95
N ASP A 92 4.41 0.97 6.21
CA ASP A 92 5.31 -0.05 6.77
C ASP A 92 4.51 -1.00 7.64
N LEU A 93 4.16 -2.15 7.07
CA LEU A 93 3.36 -3.20 7.71
C LEU A 93 4.18 -4.44 8.05
N MET A 94 5.52 -4.32 8.09
CA MET A 94 6.41 -5.44 8.46
C MET A 94 6.13 -5.94 9.88
N ALA A 95 5.66 -5.07 10.78
CA ALA A 95 5.12 -5.43 12.08
C ALA A 95 3.90 -4.56 12.38
N LEU A 96 2.79 -5.18 12.83
CA LEU A 96 1.57 -4.43 13.12
C LEU A 96 1.68 -3.69 14.47
N PRO A 97 1.01 -2.53 14.64
CA PRO A 97 0.10 -1.87 13.69
C PRO A 97 0.81 -1.19 12.52
N GLY A 98 2.14 -1.06 12.58
CA GLY A 98 2.94 -0.45 11.52
C GLY A 98 2.81 1.08 11.46
N VAL A 99 3.25 1.63 10.33
CA VAL A 99 3.08 3.04 9.98
C VAL A 99 2.21 3.14 8.74
N VAL A 100 1.20 4.01 8.76
CA VAL A 100 0.30 4.26 7.62
C VAL A 100 0.16 5.75 7.42
N THR A 101 0.52 6.25 6.24
CA THR A 101 0.39 7.67 5.89
C THR A 101 -0.66 7.86 4.79
N LEU A 102 -1.64 8.71 5.09
CA LEU A 102 -2.75 9.07 4.21
C LEU A 102 -2.58 10.51 3.74
N GLU A 103 -2.85 10.74 2.46
CA GLU A 103 -3.07 12.09 1.93
C GLU A 103 -4.56 12.26 1.64
N LEU A 104 -5.20 13.19 2.35
CA LEU A 104 -6.65 13.42 2.30
C LEU A 104 -6.95 14.81 1.74
N PHE A 105 -8.08 14.95 1.04
CA PHE A 105 -8.59 16.22 0.51
C PHE A 105 -7.59 17.04 -0.30
N ALA A 106 -6.98 16.37 -1.26
CA ALA A 106 -6.14 16.97 -2.28
C ALA A 106 -6.81 18.18 -2.97
N SER A 107 -6.18 19.35 -2.96
CA SER A 107 -6.59 20.49 -3.78
C SER A 107 -5.38 21.17 -4.44
N MET A 108 -5.63 21.94 -5.50
CA MET A 108 -4.61 22.78 -6.14
C MET A 108 -4.89 24.24 -5.85
N GLU A 109 -3.87 24.93 -5.36
CA GLU A 109 -3.89 26.37 -5.08
C GLU A 109 -2.59 26.99 -5.59
N ASN A 110 -2.69 28.01 -6.44
CA ASN A 110 -1.54 28.71 -7.02
C ASN A 110 -0.50 27.77 -7.71
N GLY A 111 -0.98 26.73 -8.39
CA GLY A 111 -0.14 25.73 -9.06
C GLY A 111 0.60 24.77 -8.12
N LYS A 112 0.36 24.86 -6.81
CA LYS A 112 0.86 23.92 -5.80
C LYS A 112 -0.26 23.03 -5.33
N THR A 113 0.06 21.79 -5.04
CA THR A 113 -0.93 20.87 -4.47
C THR A 113 -0.85 20.91 -2.96
N ASN A 114 -2.00 21.01 -2.30
CA ASN A 114 -2.12 20.97 -0.85
C ASN A 114 -3.01 19.79 -0.42
N TRP A 115 -2.81 19.27 0.79
CA TRP A 115 -3.55 18.13 1.34
C TRP A 115 -3.45 18.07 2.87
N HIS A 116 -4.34 17.31 3.49
CA HIS A 116 -4.17 16.86 4.87
C HIS A 116 -3.34 15.59 4.90
N GLU A 117 -2.20 15.63 5.57
CA GLU A 117 -1.38 14.45 5.80
C GLU A 117 -1.75 13.85 7.15
N VAL A 118 -2.12 12.58 7.18
CA VAL A 118 -2.45 11.86 8.42
C VAL A 118 -1.62 10.60 8.46
N GLU A 119 -0.66 10.57 9.38
CA GLU A 119 0.21 9.42 9.60
C GLU A 119 -0.08 8.77 10.94
N LEU A 120 -0.44 7.49 10.87
CA LEU A 120 -0.74 6.63 11.99
C LEU A 120 0.54 5.85 12.32
N SER A 121 1.22 6.22 13.39
CA SER A 121 2.41 5.53 13.85
C SER A 121 2.22 4.91 15.21
N SER A 122 3.01 3.88 15.50
CA SER A 122 2.99 3.24 16.81
C SER A 122 3.31 4.22 17.97
N ARG A 123 4.02 5.31 17.73
CA ARG A 123 4.41 6.26 18.79
C ARG A 123 3.37 7.36 18.97
N ALA A 124 2.94 7.96 17.86
CA ALA A 124 2.09 9.14 17.86
C ALA A 124 1.26 9.23 16.58
N LEU A 125 0.19 10.01 16.64
CA LEU A 125 -0.50 10.48 15.46
C LEU A 125 0.29 11.66 14.89
N LEU A 126 0.65 11.63 13.62
CA LEU A 126 1.21 12.78 12.95
C LEU A 126 0.13 13.36 12.03
N VAL A 127 -0.17 14.65 12.21
CA VAL A 127 -1.11 15.36 11.33
C VAL A 127 -0.39 16.55 10.75
N ASN A 128 -0.34 16.64 9.42
CA ASN A 128 0.39 17.69 8.70
C ASN A 128 1.83 17.86 9.23
N ARG A 129 2.52 16.73 9.45
CA ARG A 129 3.88 16.65 10.02
C ARG A 129 4.04 17.16 11.45
N GLN A 130 2.94 17.39 12.17
CA GLN A 130 2.98 17.72 13.59
C GLN A 130 2.65 16.49 14.42
N GLU A 131 3.54 16.14 15.34
CA GLU A 131 3.33 15.05 16.30
C GLU A 131 2.20 15.42 17.27
N ARG A 132 1.28 14.47 17.47
CA ARG A 132 0.11 14.58 18.32
C ARG A 132 0.02 13.31 19.16
N ALA A 133 -0.15 13.48 20.47
CA ALA A 133 -0.37 12.35 21.36
C ALA A 133 -1.66 11.61 20.98
N TRP A 134 -1.67 10.28 21.13
CA TRP A 134 -2.85 9.45 20.89
C TRP A 134 -4.00 9.74 21.85
N ILE A 135 -3.68 10.15 23.08
CA ILE A 135 -4.67 10.51 24.08
C ILE A 135 -5.01 11.99 23.90
N GLN A 136 -6.19 12.26 23.35
CA GLN A 136 -6.73 13.61 23.20
C GLN A 136 -8.15 13.66 23.76
N THR A 137 -8.52 14.83 24.28
CA THR A 137 -9.89 15.08 24.74
C THR A 137 -10.65 15.77 23.61
N GLY A 138 -11.56 15.05 22.97
CA GLY A 138 -12.42 15.58 21.89
C GLY A 138 -11.87 15.41 20.47
N PRO A 139 -12.65 15.83 19.45
CA PRO A 139 -12.27 15.70 18.06
C PRO A 139 -11.19 16.71 17.68
N LEU A 140 -10.19 16.27 16.92
CA LEU A 140 -9.19 17.14 16.33
C LEU A 140 -9.74 17.70 15.00
N ARG A 141 -9.92 19.01 14.94
CA ARG A 141 -10.49 19.71 13.79
C ARG A 141 -9.42 20.22 12.84
N LEU A 142 -9.55 19.89 11.57
CA LEU A 142 -8.62 20.24 10.51
C LEU A 142 -9.35 20.99 9.40
N SER A 143 -9.17 22.31 9.35
CA SER A 143 -9.73 23.16 8.30
C SER A 143 -8.84 23.18 7.05
N PRO A 144 -9.35 23.58 5.87
CA PRO A 144 -8.58 23.69 4.64
C PRO A 144 -7.31 24.54 4.76
N SER A 145 -7.32 25.56 5.62
CA SER A 145 -6.17 26.42 5.93
C SER A 145 -4.98 25.67 6.53
N ASN A 146 -5.23 24.50 7.13
CA ASN A 146 -4.22 23.71 7.81
C ASN A 146 -3.54 22.72 6.86
N LYS A 147 -3.92 22.68 5.57
CA LYS A 147 -3.34 21.75 4.60
C LYS A 147 -1.84 21.98 4.47
N PHE A 148 -1.11 20.88 4.43
CA PHE A 148 0.30 20.89 4.09
C PHE A 148 0.46 21.20 2.58
N THR A 149 1.47 22.00 2.24
CA THR A 149 1.84 22.31 0.86
C THR A 149 3.26 21.81 0.62
N GLY A 150 3.44 20.94 -0.36
CA GLY A 150 4.74 20.40 -0.69
C GLY A 150 4.72 19.57 -1.96
N GLU A 151 5.85 18.90 -2.23
CA GLU A 151 5.94 17.93 -3.31
C GLU A 151 5.27 16.62 -2.90
N ARG A 152 4.43 16.08 -3.78
CA ARG A 152 3.74 14.81 -3.54
C ARG A 152 4.66 13.65 -3.82
N ILE A 153 4.52 12.59 -3.05
CA ILE A 153 5.09 11.29 -3.42
C ILE A 153 4.36 10.85 -4.69
N PRO A 154 5.06 10.66 -5.84
CA PRO A 154 4.41 10.23 -7.05
C PRO A 154 3.82 8.84 -6.82
N ALA A 155 2.53 8.68 -7.13
CA ALA A 155 1.93 7.36 -7.15
C ALA A 155 2.71 6.51 -8.17
N LYS A 156 3.19 5.34 -7.74
CA LYS A 156 3.86 4.43 -8.68
C LYS A 156 2.80 3.96 -9.67
N ALA A 157 2.94 4.34 -10.94
CA ALA A 157 2.03 3.85 -11.97
C ALA A 157 2.01 2.31 -11.92
N PRO A 158 0.82 1.68 -11.96
CA PRO A 158 0.77 0.23 -12.05
C PRO A 158 1.50 -0.18 -13.32
N ILE A 159 2.61 -0.92 -13.18
CA ILE A 159 3.27 -1.54 -14.33
C ILE A 159 2.19 -2.37 -15.02
N SER A 160 1.88 -2.07 -16.28
CA SER A 160 0.73 -2.67 -16.93
C SER A 160 0.87 -4.20 -16.90
N ARG A 161 -0.20 -4.89 -16.50
CA ARG A 161 -0.22 -6.37 -16.48
C ARG A 161 0.15 -6.98 -17.84
N GLN A 162 -0.06 -6.22 -18.91
CA GLN A 162 0.26 -6.60 -20.28
C GLN A 162 1.77 -6.71 -20.52
N VAL A 163 2.58 -5.79 -19.98
CA VAL A 163 4.05 -5.83 -20.09
C VAL A 163 4.62 -7.05 -19.34
N ILE A 164 4.06 -7.39 -18.18
CA ILE A 164 4.46 -8.58 -17.40
C ILE A 164 4.14 -9.86 -18.17
N HIS A 165 2.99 -9.92 -18.85
CA HIS A 165 2.60 -11.10 -19.65
C HIS A 165 3.54 -11.34 -20.84
N TRP A 166 3.95 -10.29 -21.55
CA TRP A 166 4.92 -10.40 -22.65
C TRP A 166 6.30 -10.88 -22.18
N ILE A 167 6.79 -10.38 -21.05
CA ILE A 167 8.08 -10.82 -20.48
C ILE A 167 8.01 -12.30 -20.08
N LEU A 168 6.92 -12.74 -19.43
CA LEU A 168 6.73 -14.13 -19.04
C LEU A 168 6.60 -15.06 -20.27
N MET A 169 5.88 -14.64 -21.31
CA MET A 169 5.82 -15.40 -22.58
C MET A 169 7.19 -15.50 -23.25
N ALA A 170 7.96 -14.41 -23.31
CA ALA A 170 9.29 -14.41 -23.90
C ALA A 170 10.25 -15.35 -23.15
N LEU A 171 10.19 -15.37 -21.81
CA LEU A 171 10.98 -16.29 -20.99
C LEU A 171 10.58 -17.76 -21.18
N ALA A 172 9.27 -18.04 -21.33
CA ALA A 172 8.77 -19.39 -21.57
C ALA A 172 9.15 -19.92 -22.97
N MET A 173 9.29 -19.05 -23.97
CA MET A 173 9.64 -19.43 -25.34
C MET A 173 11.15 -19.57 -25.57
N ALA A 174 12.00 -18.99 -24.72
CA ALA A 174 13.45 -19.07 -24.80
C ALA A 174 14.02 -20.50 -24.92
N PRO A 175 13.58 -21.51 -24.12
CA PRO A 175 14.08 -22.88 -24.28
C PRO A 175 13.66 -23.53 -25.61
N LEU A 176 12.49 -23.18 -26.15
CA LEU A 176 11.97 -23.75 -27.40
C LEU A 176 12.74 -23.21 -28.62
N VAL A 177 13.06 -21.92 -28.60
CA VAL A 177 13.93 -21.26 -29.60
C VAL A 177 15.35 -21.84 -29.52
N PHE A 178 15.87 -22.09 -28.31
CA PHE A 178 17.18 -22.70 -28.13
C PHE A 178 17.26 -24.13 -28.70
N ILE A 179 16.23 -24.96 -28.47
CA ILE A 179 16.15 -26.32 -29.03
C ILE A 179 16.10 -26.29 -30.56
N LEU A 180 15.27 -25.43 -31.15
CA LEU A 180 15.18 -25.24 -32.60
C LEU A 180 16.52 -24.77 -33.19
N TYR A 181 17.19 -23.84 -32.53
CA TYR A 181 18.52 -23.36 -32.94
C TYR A 181 19.56 -24.50 -32.96
N VAL A 182 19.60 -25.34 -31.93
CA VAL A 182 20.51 -26.50 -31.87
C VAL A 182 20.19 -27.52 -32.96
N TYR A 183 18.91 -27.78 -33.22
CA TYR A 183 18.48 -28.71 -34.28
C TYR A 183 18.89 -28.24 -35.68
N PHE A 184 18.67 -26.96 -36.01
CA PHE A 184 19.04 -26.41 -37.32
C PHE A 184 20.55 -26.24 -37.51
N THR A 185 21.31 -26.00 -36.45
CA THR A 185 22.77 -25.85 -36.53
C THR A 185 23.50 -27.19 -36.63
N ARG A 186 22.95 -28.28 -36.07
CA ARG A 186 23.52 -29.63 -36.15
C ARG A 186 23.03 -30.47 -37.34
N GLY A 187 21.92 -30.08 -37.99
CA GLY A 187 21.32 -30.84 -39.09
C GLY A 187 21.96 -30.66 -40.48
N ARG A 188 23.18 -30.14 -40.60
CA ARG A 188 23.87 -30.11 -41.91
C ARG A 188 24.56 -31.45 -42.15
N PRO A 189 24.11 -32.29 -43.09
CA PRO A 189 24.79 -33.55 -43.40
C PRO A 189 26.18 -33.23 -43.97
N VAL A 190 27.18 -33.95 -43.47
CA VAL A 190 28.53 -34.00 -44.06
C VAL A 190 28.37 -34.50 -45.49
N ARG A 191 28.75 -33.68 -46.48
CA ARG A 191 28.87 -34.13 -47.87
C ARG A 191 29.94 -35.23 -47.88
N GLU A 192 29.51 -36.45 -48.15
CA GLU A 192 30.39 -37.54 -48.55
C GLU A 192 31.01 -37.12 -49.89
N ASN A 193 32.31 -36.81 -49.87
CA ASN A 193 33.08 -36.61 -51.09
C ASN A 193 33.33 -38.00 -51.68
N ASP A 194 32.52 -38.36 -52.68
CA ASP A 194 32.87 -39.42 -53.62
C ASP A 194 33.94 -38.89 -54.56
N ASP A 195 35.21 -39.03 -54.17
CA ASP A 195 36.36 -38.88 -55.06
C ASP A 195 36.65 -40.24 -55.72
N LEU A 196 36.43 -40.27 -57.04
CA LEU A 196 36.96 -41.23 -58.02
C LEU A 196 38.42 -40.92 -58.36
#